data_AF-A0A7G6SMJ0-F1
#
_entry.id   AF-A0A7G6SMJ0-F1
#
_cell.length_a   1.000
_cell.length_b   1.000
_cell.length_c   1.000
_cell.angle_alpha   90.00
_cell.angle_beta   90.00
_cell.angle_gamma   90.00
#
_symmetry.space_group_name_H-M   'P 1'
#
loop_
_entity.id
_entity.type
_entity.pdbx_description
1 polymer ?
#
loop_
_entity_poly.entity_id
_entity_poly.type
_entity_poly.pdbx_seq_one_letter_code
_entity_poly.pdbx_strand_id
1 'polypeptide(L)'
;MAIKTLRYWLGAVSTVLFLLISALPSNAESYSSLQGKGYKTGKLTRGASGNLGWFVSGAGKKFFCTLHVAHAYVGKTGMVGFTSAGQQISLNRKVYEQYAGGFDASAPQLSDLKAGRLNARDVGNCAPAK
;
A
#
# COMPACT_ATOMS: atom_id res chain seq x y z
N MET A 1 65.48 16.79 41.05
CA MET A 1 65.16 15.51 40.40
C MET A 1 63.70 15.54 40.00
N ALA A 2 63.39 15.21 38.75
CA ALA A 2 62.09 15.44 38.10
C ALA A 2 61.13 14.25 38.30
N ILE A 3 59.83 14.51 38.41
CA ILE A 3 58.79 13.59 37.92
C ILE A 3 57.73 14.42 37.17
N LYS A 4 57.71 14.21 35.85
CA LYS A 4 56.73 14.71 34.89
C LYS A 4 55.43 13.88 34.98
N THR A 5 54.42 14.38 34.28
CA THR A 5 53.25 13.67 33.72
C THR A 5 52.11 13.27 34.65
N LEU A 6 51.09 14.13 34.70
CA LEU A 6 49.70 13.70 34.86
C LEU A 6 48.84 14.41 33.80
N ARG A 7 48.81 13.83 32.61
CA ARG A 7 47.94 14.18 31.48
C ARG A 7 47.28 12.87 31.05
N TYR A 8 46.06 12.99 30.52
CA TYR A 8 45.15 11.94 30.07
C TYR A 8 44.24 11.39 31.16
N TRP A 9 42.95 11.69 31.04
CA TRP A 9 41.78 10.78 31.13
C TRP A 9 40.49 11.64 31.14
N LEU A 10 40.31 12.49 30.12
CA LEU A 10 38.99 13.03 29.74
C LEU A 10 38.86 12.81 28.24
N GLY A 11 38.03 11.87 27.81
CA GLY A 11 37.70 11.70 26.40
C GLY A 11 37.61 10.25 25.97
N ALA A 12 36.64 9.50 26.50
CA ALA A 12 36.27 8.21 25.94
C ALA A 12 34.86 7.77 26.36
N VAL A 13 33.85 8.66 26.34
CA VAL A 13 32.45 8.25 26.56
C VAL A 13 31.50 9.10 25.70
N SER A 14 31.45 8.89 24.38
CA SER A 14 30.32 9.34 23.55
C SER A 14 30.44 8.88 22.09
N THR A 15 30.35 7.58 21.81
CA THR A 15 30.20 7.09 20.43
C THR A 15 29.30 5.86 20.29
N VAL A 16 28.53 5.48 21.32
CA VAL A 16 27.63 4.30 21.24
C VAL A 16 26.15 4.67 21.11
N LEU A 17 25.76 5.93 21.37
CA LEU A 17 24.34 6.30 21.43
C LEU A 17 23.68 6.59 20.06
N PHE A 18 24.44 6.64 18.96
CA PHE A 18 23.91 7.02 17.64
C PHE A 18 23.43 5.86 16.75
N LEU A 19 23.61 4.60 17.18
CA LEU A 19 23.28 3.41 16.35
C LEU A 19 21.88 2.82 16.59
N LEU A 20 21.04 3.41 17.45
CA LEU A 20 19.74 2.84 17.84
C LEU A 20 18.51 3.42 17.12
N ILE A 21 18.66 4.38 16.19
CA ILE A 21 17.50 5.11 15.61
C ILE A 21 17.07 4.57 14.23
N SER A 22 17.85 3.72 13.55
CA SER A 22 17.57 3.35 12.15
C SER A 22 16.60 2.18 11.92
N ALA A 23 15.93 1.67 12.96
CA ALA A 23 14.95 0.58 12.84
C ALA A 23 13.56 0.99 13.36
N LEU A 24 13.04 2.13 12.93
CA LEU A 24 11.61 2.38 13.10
C LEU A 24 10.84 1.33 12.28
N PRO A 25 9.92 0.56 12.89
CA PRO A 25 9.13 -0.41 12.17
C PRO A 25 8.41 0.29 11.02
N SER A 26 8.63 -0.25 9.83
CA SER A 26 7.86 0.04 8.62
C SER A 26 6.43 -0.45 8.87
N ASN A 27 5.65 0.31 9.65
CA ASN A 27 4.32 -0.09 10.03
C ASN A 27 3.45 -0.14 8.77
N ALA A 28 2.85 -1.30 8.54
CA ALA A 28 1.75 -1.42 7.59
C ALA A 28 0.62 -0.51 8.08
N GLU A 29 0.25 0.46 7.26
CA GLU A 29 -0.85 1.38 7.55
C GLU A 29 -2.10 0.89 6.84
N SER A 30 -3.28 1.04 7.44
CA SER A 30 -4.52 0.76 6.72
C SER A 30 -4.81 1.87 5.71
N TYR A 31 -5.47 1.54 4.61
CA TYR A 31 -5.88 2.55 3.62
C TYR A 31 -6.78 3.63 4.22
N SER A 32 -7.70 3.25 5.12
CA SER A 32 -8.59 4.19 5.81
C SER A 32 -7.81 5.18 6.71
N SER A 33 -6.76 4.71 7.41
CA SER A 33 -5.85 5.56 8.18
C SER A 33 -5.15 6.57 7.27
N LEU A 34 -4.62 6.12 6.13
CA LEU A 34 -3.94 6.98 5.16
C LEU A 34 -4.89 8.03 4.57
N GLN A 35 -6.12 7.65 4.22
CA GLN A 35 -7.16 8.57 3.76
C GLN A 35 -7.51 9.62 4.83
N GLY A 36 -7.70 9.21 6.08
CA GLY A 36 -7.96 10.12 7.20
C GLY A 36 -6.81 11.12 7.44
N LYS A 37 -5.57 10.73 7.12
CA LYS A 37 -4.38 11.58 7.15
C LYS A 37 -4.22 12.47 5.90
N GLY A 38 -5.17 12.44 4.97
CA GLY A 38 -5.17 13.27 3.76
C GLY A 38 -4.24 12.79 2.64
N TYR A 39 -3.75 11.55 2.71
CA TYR A 39 -2.91 10.98 1.65
C TYR A 39 -3.71 10.84 0.35
N LYS A 40 -3.03 11.04 -0.78
CA LYS A 40 -3.63 10.97 -2.11
C LYS A 40 -3.36 9.60 -2.73
N THR A 41 -4.39 9.02 -3.34
CA THR A 41 -4.30 7.77 -4.08
C THR A 41 -4.00 8.06 -5.55
N GLY A 42 -3.00 7.39 -6.10
CA GLY A 42 -2.67 7.45 -7.52
C GLY A 42 -3.57 6.58 -8.40
N LYS A 43 -3.19 6.43 -9.67
CA LYS A 43 -3.84 5.49 -10.59
C LYS A 43 -3.47 4.04 -10.27
N LEU A 44 -4.32 3.11 -10.69
CA LEU A 44 -4.05 1.68 -10.62
C LEU A 44 -2.76 1.35 -11.38
N THR A 45 -1.84 0.64 -10.74
CA THR A 45 -0.50 0.32 -11.26
C THR A 45 0.01 -0.99 -10.68
N ARG A 46 1.17 -1.45 -11.15
CA ARG A 46 1.91 -2.55 -10.53
C ARG A 46 2.95 -2.03 -9.55
N GLY A 47 3.03 -2.67 -8.40
CA GLY A 47 4.07 -2.45 -7.40
C GLY A 47 5.35 -3.22 -7.74
N ALA A 48 6.39 -3.08 -6.92
CA ALA A 48 7.66 -3.76 -7.12
C ALA A 48 7.55 -5.30 -7.11
N SER A 49 6.57 -5.85 -6.39
CA SER A 49 6.28 -7.30 -6.37
C SER A 49 5.49 -7.79 -7.60
N GLY A 50 5.16 -6.92 -8.54
CA GLY A 50 4.29 -7.22 -9.66
C GLY A 50 2.79 -7.24 -9.33
N ASN A 51 2.41 -7.19 -8.05
CA ASN A 51 1.00 -7.10 -7.65
C ASN A 51 0.36 -5.81 -8.14
N LEU A 52 -0.91 -5.91 -8.52
CA LEU A 52 -1.73 -4.76 -8.89
C LEU A 52 -2.21 -4.00 -7.64
N GLY A 53 -2.27 -2.69 -7.72
CA GLY A 53 -2.65 -1.83 -6.59
C GLY A 53 -2.44 -0.36 -6.88
N TRP A 54 -2.24 0.44 -5.83
CA TRP A 54 -2.10 1.89 -5.93
C TRP A 54 -1.00 2.41 -5.03
N PHE A 55 -0.30 3.44 -5.50
CA PHE A 55 0.52 4.25 -4.61
C PHE A 55 -0.36 5.26 -3.86
N VAL A 56 -0.16 5.34 -2.56
CA VAL A 56 -0.81 6.30 -1.66
C VAL A 56 0.28 7.16 -1.05
N SER A 57 0.26 8.45 -1.36
CA SER A 57 1.37 9.38 -1.05
C SER A 57 0.88 10.59 -0.28
N GLY A 58 1.70 11.06 0.66
CA GLY A 58 1.36 12.18 1.53
C GLY A 58 2.45 12.39 2.58
N ALA A 59 2.60 13.64 3.05
CA ALA A 59 3.56 14.00 4.10
C ALA A 59 4.98 13.43 3.89
N GLY A 60 5.48 13.47 2.65
CA GLY A 60 6.81 12.97 2.28
C GLY A 60 6.96 11.43 2.31
N LYS A 61 5.88 10.68 2.55
CA LYS A 61 5.87 9.21 2.55
C LYS A 61 5.05 8.67 1.38
N LYS A 62 5.39 7.46 0.95
CA LYS A 62 4.67 6.71 -0.08
C LYS A 62 4.43 5.29 0.40
N PHE A 63 3.23 4.79 0.15
CA PHE A 63 2.82 3.41 0.42
C PHE A 63 2.31 2.78 -0.86
N PHE A 64 2.48 1.48 -1.03
CA PHE A 64 1.81 0.71 -2.06
C PHE A 64 0.74 -0.17 -1.41
N CYS A 65 -0.51 0.07 -1.78
CA CYS A 65 -1.67 -0.68 -1.31
C CYS A 65 -2.13 -1.65 -2.38
N THR A 66 -2.22 -2.94 -2.06
CA THR A 66 -2.60 -3.98 -3.03
C THR A 66 -4.09 -3.91 -3.37
N LEU A 67 -4.46 -4.36 -4.56
CA LEU A 67 -5.86 -4.60 -4.93
C LEU A 67 -6.44 -5.72 -4.05
N HIS A 68 -7.64 -5.49 -3.49
CA HIS A 68 -8.43 -6.50 -2.81
C HIS A 68 -9.84 -6.54 -3.38
N VAL A 69 -9.93 -6.95 -4.65
CA VAL A 69 -11.17 -7.03 -5.41
C VAL A 69 -11.15 -8.32 -6.21
N ALA A 70 -12.16 -9.18 -6.05
CA ALA A 70 -12.27 -10.40 -6.84
C ALA A 70 -12.77 -10.13 -8.26
N HIS A 71 -13.70 -9.18 -8.41
CA HIS A 71 -14.29 -8.82 -9.69
C HIS A 71 -14.76 -7.36 -9.71
N ALA A 72 -14.85 -6.77 -10.89
CA ALA A 72 -15.35 -5.41 -11.10
C ALA A 72 -16.24 -5.35 -12.34
N TYR A 73 -17.22 -4.46 -12.32
CA TYR A 73 -18.04 -4.19 -13.48
C TYR A 73 -17.29 -3.34 -14.51
N VAL A 74 -17.63 -3.55 -15.78
CA VAL A 74 -17.14 -2.76 -16.91
C VAL A 74 -18.33 -2.13 -17.61
N GLY A 75 -18.62 -0.88 -17.22
CA GLY A 75 -19.79 -0.17 -17.74
C GLY A 75 -21.08 -0.86 -17.33
N LYS A 76 -22.01 -0.99 -18.29
CA LYS A 76 -23.35 -1.53 -18.03
C LYS A 76 -23.47 -3.04 -18.20
N THR A 77 -22.60 -3.68 -18.99
CA THR A 77 -22.79 -5.09 -19.40
C THR A 77 -21.57 -5.96 -19.17
N GLY A 78 -20.37 -5.37 -19.06
CA GLY A 78 -19.15 -6.13 -18.89
C GLY A 78 -18.82 -6.42 -17.43
N MET A 79 -17.96 -7.42 -17.22
CA MET A 79 -17.38 -7.75 -15.94
C MET A 79 -15.97 -8.30 -16.17
N VAL A 80 -15.06 -8.01 -15.25
CA VAL A 80 -13.73 -8.62 -15.18
C VAL A 80 -13.50 -9.21 -13.80
N GLY A 81 -12.83 -10.36 -13.75
CA GLY A 81 -12.26 -10.92 -12.53
C GLY A 81 -10.79 -10.54 -12.41
N PHE A 82 -10.25 -10.63 -11.20
CA PHE A 82 -8.83 -10.44 -10.92
C PHE A 82 -8.22 -11.71 -10.33
N THR A 83 -7.05 -12.09 -10.81
CA THR A 83 -6.22 -13.10 -10.13
C THR A 83 -5.58 -12.51 -8.87
N SER A 84 -4.93 -13.35 -8.06
CA SER A 84 -4.17 -12.90 -6.88
C SER A 84 -3.07 -11.88 -7.20
N ALA A 85 -2.44 -11.98 -8.37
CA ALA A 85 -1.46 -11.00 -8.87
C ALA A 85 -2.12 -9.77 -9.54
N GLY A 86 -3.45 -9.73 -9.60
CA GLY A 86 -4.24 -8.68 -10.23
C GLY A 86 -4.26 -8.71 -11.75
N GLN A 87 -4.05 -9.88 -12.37
CA GLN A 87 -4.32 -10.02 -13.80
C GLN A 87 -5.83 -9.99 -14.04
N GLN A 88 -6.26 -9.18 -15.01
CA GLN A 88 -7.67 -9.09 -15.40
C GLN A 88 -8.05 -10.27 -16.30
N ILE A 89 -9.15 -10.92 -15.98
CA ILE A 89 -9.76 -12.00 -16.77
C ILE A 89 -11.17 -11.55 -17.15
N SER A 90 -11.51 -11.61 -18.43
CA SER A 90 -12.87 -11.28 -18.88
C SER A 90 -13.86 -12.30 -18.33
N LEU A 91 -14.98 -11.82 -17.76
CA LEU A 91 -16.06 -12.68 -17.26
C LEU A 91 -17.34 -12.39 -18.03
N ASN A 92 -18.11 -13.45 -18.30
CA ASN A 92 -19.47 -13.28 -18.78
C ASN A 92 -20.37 -12.89 -17.60
N ARG A 93 -20.72 -11.60 -17.52
CA ARG A 93 -21.54 -11.04 -16.44
C ARG A 93 -22.84 -11.81 -16.23
N LYS A 94 -23.57 -12.13 -17.30
CA LYS A 94 -24.88 -12.79 -17.21
C LYS A 94 -24.74 -14.17 -16.55
N VAL A 95 -23.72 -14.92 -16.96
CA VAL A 95 -23.42 -16.23 -16.37
C VAL A 95 -22.99 -16.07 -14.92
N TYR A 96 -22.08 -15.14 -14.63
CA TYR A 96 -21.60 -14.92 -13.27
C TYR A 96 -22.74 -14.57 -12.30
N GLU A 97 -23.56 -13.57 -12.64
CA GLU A 97 -24.66 -13.11 -11.81
C GLU A 97 -25.74 -14.19 -11.63
N GLN A 98 -25.96 -15.06 -12.62
CA GLN A 98 -26.88 -16.20 -12.48
C GLN A 98 -26.45 -17.16 -11.36
N TYR A 99 -25.14 -17.34 -11.15
CA TYR A 99 -24.61 -18.20 -10.08
C TYR A 99 -24.32 -17.44 -8.78
N ALA A 100 -24.00 -16.15 -8.84
CA ALA A 100 -23.65 -15.32 -7.70
C ALA A 100 -24.88 -14.74 -6.95
N GLY A 101 -26.10 -14.97 -7.45
CA GLY A 101 -27.33 -14.47 -6.82
C GLY A 101 -27.80 -13.10 -7.32
N GLY A 102 -27.33 -12.67 -8.49
CA GLY A 102 -27.73 -11.43 -9.16
C GLY A 102 -26.66 -10.34 -9.15
N PHE A 103 -27.11 -9.10 -9.32
CA PHE A 103 -26.24 -7.91 -9.34
C PHE A 103 -25.68 -7.60 -7.95
N ASP A 104 -24.37 -7.41 -7.86
CA ASP A 104 -23.70 -6.97 -6.64
C ASP A 104 -23.47 -5.46 -6.67
N ALA A 105 -24.33 -4.68 -6.00
CA ALA A 105 -24.17 -3.23 -5.88
C ALA A 105 -22.88 -2.81 -5.16
N SER A 106 -22.25 -3.75 -4.49
CA SER A 106 -21.01 -3.56 -3.76
C SER A 106 -19.78 -3.79 -4.66
N ALA A 107 -19.88 -4.44 -5.81
CA ALA A 107 -18.72 -4.59 -6.68
C ALA A 107 -18.36 -3.24 -7.35
N PRO A 108 -17.07 -2.84 -7.37
CA PRO A 108 -16.66 -1.56 -7.93
C PRO A 108 -16.73 -1.55 -9.47
N GLN A 109 -16.75 -0.35 -10.05
CA GLN A 109 -16.51 -0.17 -11.48
C GLN A 109 -15.01 -0.16 -11.76
N LEU A 110 -14.60 -0.85 -12.82
CA LEU A 110 -13.20 -0.89 -13.26
C LEU A 110 -12.66 0.52 -13.58
N SER A 111 -13.51 1.43 -14.05
CA SER A 111 -13.14 2.83 -14.28
C SER A 111 -12.74 3.55 -12.99
N ASP A 112 -13.45 3.30 -11.90
CA ASP A 112 -13.17 3.92 -10.60
C ASP A 112 -11.90 3.34 -9.99
N LEU A 113 -11.72 2.01 -10.07
CA LEU A 113 -10.47 1.35 -9.69
C LEU A 113 -9.26 1.93 -10.45
N LYS A 114 -9.36 2.05 -11.78
CA LYS A 114 -8.31 2.64 -12.62
C LYS A 114 -7.99 4.09 -12.24
N ALA A 115 -9.01 4.85 -11.86
CA ALA A 115 -8.88 6.25 -11.46
C ALA A 115 -8.39 6.44 -10.01
N GLY A 116 -8.29 5.38 -9.21
CA GLY A 116 -7.93 5.48 -7.79
C GLY A 116 -9.06 6.00 -6.90
N ARG A 117 -10.31 5.87 -7.35
CA ARG A 117 -11.53 6.19 -6.59
C ARG A 117 -12.01 4.94 -5.89
N LEU A 118 -11.46 4.67 -4.71
CA LEU A 118 -11.56 3.37 -4.06
C LEU A 118 -12.43 3.45 -2.82
N ASN A 119 -13.15 2.38 -2.51
CA ASN A 119 -13.60 2.14 -1.15
C ASN A 119 -12.49 1.46 -0.37
N ALA A 120 -12.42 1.69 0.94
CA ALA A 120 -11.39 1.08 1.77
C ALA A 120 -11.42 -0.46 1.77
N ARG A 121 -12.57 -1.08 1.51
CA ARG A 121 -12.72 -2.53 1.39
C ARG A 121 -12.13 -3.13 0.09
N ASP A 122 -11.97 -2.31 -0.94
CA ASP A 122 -11.40 -2.71 -2.24
C ASP A 122 -9.85 -2.73 -2.19
N VAL A 123 -9.29 -2.33 -1.05
CA VAL A 123 -7.86 -2.10 -0.85
C VAL A 123 -7.35 -3.07 0.22
N GLY A 124 -6.31 -3.82 -0.14
CA GLY A 124 -5.63 -4.75 0.75
C GLY A 124 -4.56 -4.06 1.60
N ASN A 125 -3.54 -4.82 1.96
CA ASN A 125 -2.46 -4.34 2.79
C ASN A 125 -1.69 -3.19 2.10
N CYS A 126 -1.37 -2.13 2.86
CA CYS A 126 -0.48 -1.07 2.40
C CYS A 126 0.89 -1.20 3.05
N ALA A 127 1.92 -1.41 2.21
CA ALA A 127 3.30 -1.47 2.64
C ALA A 127 4.05 -0.19 2.22
N PRO A 128 5.00 0.31 3.01
CA PRO A 128 5.85 1.42 2.60
C PRO A 128 6.56 1.14 1.28
N ALA A 129 6.56 2.14 0.40
CA ALA A 129 7.14 2.06 -0.92
C ALA A 129 8.24 3.12 -1.08
N LYS A 130 9.37 2.72 -1.66
CA LYS A 130 10.44 3.63 -2.06
C LYS A 130 10.02 4.43 -3.28
#